data_AF-A0A2T1CSV1-F1
#
_entry.id   AF-A0A2T1CSV1-F1
#
_cell.length_a   1.000
_cell.length_b   1.000
_cell.length_c   1.000
_cell.angle_alpha   90.00
_cell.angle_beta   90.00
_cell.angle_gamma   90.00
#
_symmetry.space_group_name_H-M   'P 1'
#
loop_
_entity.id
_entity.type
_entity.pdbx_description
1 polymer ?
#
loop_
_entity_poly.entity_id
_entity_poly.type
_entity_poly.pdbx_seq_one_letter_code
_entity_poly.pdbx_strand_id
1 'polypeptide(L)'
;MPDINPQYPDSYSQEDIQAILNLAIANHHTDEELSRQQLWEIAAELDISNSVIQAAEKSWLEQKTIDRQRSAFNLVRRQKFQQKLTKYAIVNTFLASFNFILAGTLSWSLYILLFWGLGVALSGWKAYQSSGEEYERAFQRWSFQNDVKQTVATVWTKVQQVLQA
;
A
#
# COMPACT_ATOMS: atom_id res chain seq x y z
N MET A 1 -2.87 -40.95 14.04
CA MET A 1 -3.07 -39.49 14.16
C MET A 1 -4.17 -39.29 15.19
N PRO A 2 -3.97 -38.48 16.23
CA PRO A 2 -5.05 -38.21 17.18
C PRO A 2 -6.17 -37.45 16.46
N ASP A 3 -7.40 -37.93 16.57
CA ASP A 3 -8.60 -37.28 16.03
C ASP A 3 -8.85 -35.98 16.79
N ILE A 4 -8.53 -34.85 16.16
CA ILE A 4 -8.80 -33.53 16.71
C ILE A 4 -10.28 -33.24 16.41
N ASN A 5 -11.17 -33.58 17.34
CA ASN A 5 -12.58 -33.23 17.22
C ASN A 5 -12.76 -31.79 17.72
N PRO A 6 -13.05 -30.79 16.86
CA PRO A 6 -13.19 -29.42 17.29
C PRO A 6 -14.38 -29.27 18.24
N GLN A 7 -14.15 -28.75 19.45
CA GLN A 7 -15.22 -28.32 20.34
C GLN A 7 -15.82 -27.02 19.82
N TYR A 8 -17.09 -27.07 19.44
CA TYR A 8 -17.85 -25.89 19.01
C TYR A 8 -18.30 -25.09 20.23
N PRO A 9 -18.03 -23.78 20.30
CA PRO A 9 -18.55 -22.93 21.36
C PRO A 9 -20.06 -22.73 21.21
N ASP A 10 -20.77 -22.64 22.34
CA ASP A 10 -22.23 -22.41 22.38
C ASP A 10 -22.63 -20.97 21.98
N SER A 11 -21.67 -20.05 21.96
CA SER A 11 -21.87 -18.64 21.58
C SER A 11 -20.64 -18.08 20.88
N TYR A 12 -20.85 -17.28 19.84
CA TYR A 12 -19.79 -16.59 19.09
C TYR A 12 -19.84 -15.09 19.35
N SER A 13 -18.66 -14.44 19.41
CA SER A 13 -18.62 -12.98 19.40
C SER A 13 -19.03 -12.44 18.02
N GLN A 14 -19.33 -11.14 17.95
CA GLN A 14 -19.58 -10.49 16.67
C GLN A 14 -18.36 -10.57 15.74
N GLU A 15 -17.14 -10.49 16.28
CA GLU A 15 -15.92 -10.64 15.49
C GLU A 15 -15.79 -12.07 14.94
N ASP A 16 -16.10 -13.08 15.75
CA ASP A 16 -16.06 -14.48 15.35
C ASP A 16 -17.07 -14.78 14.24
N ILE A 17 -18.30 -14.27 14.36
CA ILE A 17 -19.35 -14.43 13.34
C ILE A 17 -18.90 -13.83 12.00
N GLN A 18 -18.33 -12.62 12.03
CA GLN A 18 -17.81 -11.97 10.82
C GLN A 18 -16.67 -12.77 10.19
N ALA A 19 -15.75 -13.29 10.99
CA ALA A 19 -14.62 -14.08 10.51
C ALA A 19 -15.09 -15.40 9.86
N ILE A 20 -16.03 -16.10 10.49
CA ILE A 20 -16.62 -17.34 9.96
C ILE A 20 -17.37 -17.06 8.66
N LEU A 21 -18.17 -15.99 8.60
CA LEU A 21 -18.92 -15.62 7.39
C LEU A 21 -17.98 -15.23 6.24
N ASN A 22 -16.92 -14.46 6.52
CA ASN A 22 -15.92 -14.11 5.52
C ASN A 22 -15.21 -15.36 4.96
N LEU A 23 -14.86 -16.31 5.83
CA LEU A 23 -14.31 -17.61 5.41
C LEU A 23 -15.29 -18.41 4.56
N ALA A 24 -16.57 -18.44 4.95
CA ALA A 24 -17.60 -19.13 4.19
C ALA A 24 -17.77 -18.53 2.80
N ILE A 25 -17.84 -17.19 2.68
CA ILE A 25 -17.95 -16.47 1.40
C ILE A 25 -16.71 -16.69 0.52
N ALA A 26 -15.50 -16.57 1.09
CA ALA A 26 -14.26 -16.79 0.35
C ALA A 26 -14.12 -18.23 -0.19
N ASN A 27 -14.65 -19.21 0.54
CA ASN A 27 -14.66 -20.61 0.13
C ASN A 27 -15.86 -20.98 -0.74
N HIS A 28 -16.90 -20.15 -0.79
CA HIS A 28 -18.06 -20.34 -1.65
C HIS A 28 -17.63 -20.04 -3.10
N HIS A 29 -17.09 -21.06 -3.78
CA HIS A 29 -16.61 -20.99 -5.16
C HIS A 29 -17.78 -20.74 -6.12
N THR A 30 -18.09 -19.47 -6.31
CA THR A 30 -18.76 -18.98 -7.51
C THR A 30 -17.72 -18.10 -8.19
N ASP A 31 -17.28 -18.45 -9.39
CA ASP A 31 -16.32 -17.65 -10.18
C ASP A 31 -16.87 -16.24 -10.53
N GLU A 32 -18.12 -15.95 -10.18
CA GLU A 32 -18.73 -14.64 -10.27
C GLU A 32 -18.46 -13.80 -9.00
N GLU A 33 -17.88 -12.63 -9.21
CA GLU A 33 -17.88 -11.56 -8.21
C GLU A 33 -19.32 -11.22 -7.84
N LEU A 34 -19.64 -11.19 -6.53
CA LEU A 34 -20.95 -10.80 -6.06
C LEU A 34 -21.27 -9.37 -6.50
N SER A 35 -22.38 -9.21 -7.20
CA SER A 35 -22.89 -7.92 -7.63
C SER A 35 -23.31 -7.06 -6.44
N ARG A 36 -23.33 -5.75 -6.65
CA ARG A 36 -23.85 -4.78 -5.65
C ARG A 36 -25.29 -5.07 -5.24
N GLN A 37 -26.09 -5.63 -6.14
CA GLN A 37 -27.48 -6.00 -5.83
C GLN A 37 -27.52 -7.19 -4.87
N GLN A 38 -26.70 -8.22 -5.08
CA GLN A 38 -26.59 -9.36 -4.17
C GLN A 38 -26.10 -8.94 -2.78
N LEU A 39 -25.18 -7.97 -2.70
CA LEU A 39 -24.78 -7.38 -1.40
C LEU A 39 -25.98 -6.80 -0.63
N TRP A 40 -26.89 -6.13 -1.32
CA TRP A 40 -28.09 -5.55 -0.71
C TRP A 40 -29.15 -6.60 -0.36
N GLU A 41 -29.28 -7.65 -1.17
CA GLU A 41 -30.16 -8.78 -0.90
C GLU A 41 -29.72 -9.51 0.39
N ILE A 42 -28.42 -9.80 0.52
CA ILE A 42 -27.84 -10.40 1.74
C ILE A 42 -28.05 -9.48 2.95
N ALA A 43 -27.87 -8.17 2.79
CA ALA A 43 -28.12 -7.21 3.86
C ALA A 43 -29.58 -7.23 4.32
N ALA A 44 -30.52 -7.30 3.37
CA ALA A 44 -31.94 -7.41 3.68
C ALA A 44 -32.30 -8.73 4.40
N GLU A 45 -31.67 -9.85 4.02
CA GLU A 45 -31.83 -11.14 4.71
C GLU A 45 -31.32 -11.10 6.17
N LEU A 46 -30.29 -10.29 6.44
CA LEU A 46 -29.74 -10.07 7.77
C LEU A 46 -30.46 -8.94 8.56
N ASP A 47 -31.61 -8.46 8.05
CA ASP A 47 -32.39 -7.35 8.63
C ASP A 47 -31.59 -6.03 8.76
N ILE A 48 -30.59 -5.85 7.90
CA ILE A 48 -29.79 -4.63 7.78
C ILE A 48 -30.50 -3.67 6.83
N SER A 49 -30.93 -2.52 7.34
CA SER A 49 -31.61 -1.51 6.52
C SER A 49 -30.75 -0.98 5.37
N ASN A 50 -31.42 -0.61 4.26
CA ASN A 50 -30.78 -0.04 3.07
C ASN A 50 -29.91 1.20 3.36
N SER A 51 -30.31 2.04 4.31
CA SER A 51 -29.53 3.23 4.68
C SER A 51 -28.21 2.86 5.37
N VAL A 52 -28.20 1.81 6.18
CA VAL A 52 -27.02 1.33 6.90
C VAL A 52 -26.01 0.70 5.95
N ILE A 53 -26.45 -0.20 5.06
CA ILE A 53 -25.54 -0.85 4.10
C ILE A 53 -24.94 0.17 3.10
N GLN A 54 -25.71 1.18 2.68
CA GLN A 54 -25.21 2.26 1.83
C GLN A 54 -24.17 3.14 2.54
N ALA A 55 -24.41 3.48 3.81
CA ALA A 55 -23.43 4.23 4.59
C ALA A 55 -22.13 3.44 4.81
N ALA A 56 -22.25 2.12 5.04
CA ALA A 56 -21.12 1.21 5.17
C ALA A 56 -20.33 1.08 3.87
N GLU A 57 -21.01 0.89 2.72
CA GLU A 57 -20.39 0.83 1.39
C GLU A 57 -19.62 2.12 1.08
N LYS A 58 -20.22 3.27 1.35
CA LYS A 58 -19.56 4.57 1.17
C LYS A 58 -18.30 4.69 2.01
N SER A 59 -18.40 4.37 3.30
CA SER A 59 -17.26 4.43 4.23
C SER A 59 -16.14 3.48 3.80
N TRP A 60 -16.50 2.29 3.32
CA TRP A 60 -15.54 1.32 2.79
C TRP A 60 -14.87 1.81 1.51
N LEU A 61 -15.59 2.43 0.58
CA LEU A 61 -15.02 3.02 -0.64
C LEU A 61 -14.04 4.16 -0.33
N GLU A 62 -14.38 5.01 0.64
CA GLU A 62 -13.50 6.09 1.12
C GLU A 62 -12.21 5.51 1.71
N GLN A 63 -12.33 4.53 2.60
CA GLN A 63 -11.17 3.84 3.20
C GLN A 63 -10.31 3.16 2.13
N LYS A 64 -10.93 2.41 1.20
CA LYS A 64 -10.24 1.73 0.10
C LYS A 64 -9.47 2.70 -0.80
N THR A 65 -10.01 3.90 -1.00
CA THR A 65 -9.35 4.96 -1.77
C THR A 65 -8.10 5.47 -1.03
N ILE A 66 -8.22 5.73 0.27
CA ILE A 66 -7.09 6.14 1.12
C ILE A 66 -6.00 5.05 1.14
N ASP A 67 -6.39 3.78 1.29
CA ASP A 67 -5.45 2.66 1.31
C ASP A 67 -4.71 2.49 -0.02
N ARG A 68 -5.41 2.71 -1.15
CA ARG A 68 -4.80 2.73 -2.48
C ARG A 68 -3.80 3.88 -2.61
N GLN A 69 -4.15 5.09 -2.15
CA GLN A 69 -3.24 6.23 -2.14
C GLN A 69 -2.00 5.96 -1.27
N ARG A 70 -2.17 5.40 -0.06
CA ARG A 70 -1.06 5.01 0.83
C ARG A 70 -0.14 3.98 0.17
N SER A 71 -0.72 2.99 -0.49
CA SER A 71 0.03 1.97 -1.23
C SER A 71 0.84 2.57 -2.38
N ALA A 72 0.25 3.47 -3.16
CA ALA A 72 0.94 4.19 -4.23
C ALA A 72 2.07 5.07 -3.69
N PHE A 73 1.84 5.78 -2.58
CA PHE A 73 2.86 6.57 -1.90
C PHE A 73 4.04 5.70 -1.44
N ASN A 74 3.76 4.56 -0.80
CA ASN A 74 4.78 3.61 -0.36
C ASN A 74 5.62 3.11 -1.54
N LEU A 75 4.99 2.80 -2.67
CA LEU A 75 5.68 2.39 -3.89
C LEU A 75 6.64 3.47 -4.39
N VAL A 76 6.18 4.72 -4.48
CA VAL A 76 7.01 5.87 -4.91
C VAL A 76 8.21 6.06 -3.99
N ARG A 77 8.02 5.96 -2.67
CA ARG A 77 9.14 6.07 -1.70
C ARG A 77 10.16 4.96 -1.87
N ARG A 78 9.70 3.72 -2.02
CA ARG A 78 10.57 2.56 -2.25
C ARG A 78 11.34 2.71 -3.56
N GLN A 79 10.70 3.13 -4.65
CA GLN A 79 11.37 3.38 -5.92
C GLN A 79 12.45 4.46 -5.82
N LYS A 80 12.17 5.59 -5.14
CA LYS A 80 13.16 6.65 -4.90
C LYS A 80 14.36 6.13 -4.09
N PHE A 81 14.10 5.27 -3.10
CA PHE A 81 15.18 4.62 -2.35
C PHE A 81 16.00 3.67 -3.23
N GLN A 82 15.34 2.82 -4.02
CA GLN A 82 16.02 1.90 -4.95
C GLN A 82 16.94 2.67 -5.91
N GLN A 83 16.49 3.80 -6.48
CA GLN A 83 17.34 4.63 -7.33
C GLN A 83 18.58 5.16 -6.59
N LYS A 84 18.45 5.59 -5.32
CA LYS A 84 19.58 6.04 -4.51
C LYS A 84 20.53 4.87 -4.20
N LEU A 85 19.99 3.71 -3.87
CA LEU A 85 20.75 2.50 -3.59
C LEU A 85 21.52 2.04 -4.83
N THR A 86 20.89 2.03 -6.02
CA THR A 86 21.55 1.70 -7.28
C THR A 86 22.69 2.66 -7.59
N LYS A 87 22.48 3.99 -7.46
CA LYS A 87 23.54 4.98 -7.66
C LYS A 87 24.70 4.78 -6.68
N TYR A 88 24.38 4.55 -5.41
CA TYR A 88 25.36 4.24 -4.38
C TYR A 88 26.17 2.98 -4.72
N ALA A 89 25.51 1.90 -5.15
CA ALA A 89 26.15 0.65 -5.52
C ALA A 89 27.08 0.83 -6.73
N ILE A 90 26.63 1.52 -7.80
CA ILE A 90 27.46 1.77 -8.99
C ILE A 90 28.74 2.53 -8.62
N VAL A 91 28.60 3.64 -7.87
CA VAL A 91 29.76 4.47 -7.51
C VAL A 91 30.71 3.73 -6.58
N ASN A 92 30.20 3.04 -5.55
CA ASN A 92 31.07 2.33 -4.62
C ASN A 92 31.74 1.11 -5.25
N THR A 93 31.05 0.35 -6.10
CA THR A 93 31.67 -0.73 -6.87
C THR A 93 32.79 -0.19 -7.75
N PHE A 94 32.55 0.92 -8.47
CA PHE A 94 33.60 1.56 -9.27
C PHE A 94 34.80 2.00 -8.44
N LEU A 95 34.59 2.70 -7.32
CA LEU A 95 35.65 3.17 -6.43
C LEU A 95 36.43 2.01 -5.78
N ALA A 96 35.72 0.96 -5.36
CA ALA A 96 36.34 -0.22 -4.77
C ALA A 96 37.21 -0.97 -5.80
N SER A 97 36.69 -1.22 -7.00
CA SER A 97 37.46 -1.82 -8.09
C SER A 97 38.67 -0.97 -8.47
N PHE A 98 38.49 0.35 -8.58
CA PHE A 98 39.57 1.29 -8.90
C PHE A 98 40.66 1.31 -7.83
N ASN A 99 40.27 1.38 -6.55
CA ASN A 99 41.22 1.33 -5.44
C ASN A 99 41.98 0.00 -5.40
N PHE A 100 41.29 -1.12 -5.64
CA PHE A 100 41.90 -2.44 -5.67
C PHE A 100 42.91 -2.59 -6.82
N ILE A 101 42.58 -2.12 -8.03
CA ILE A 101 43.48 -2.18 -9.19
C ILE A 101 44.74 -1.33 -8.96
N LEU A 102 44.59 -0.14 -8.38
CA LEU A 102 45.72 0.79 -8.18
C LEU A 102 46.60 0.46 -6.97
N ALA A 103 46.00 0.06 -5.85
CA ALA A 103 46.68 -0.08 -4.58
C ALA A 103 46.84 -1.55 -4.12
N GLY A 104 46.26 -2.51 -4.84
CA GLY A 104 46.22 -3.93 -4.45
C GLY A 104 45.40 -4.21 -3.18
N THR A 105 44.83 -3.18 -2.56
CA THR A 105 44.11 -3.23 -1.28
C THR A 105 42.92 -2.26 -1.29
N LEU A 106 41.92 -2.54 -0.47
CA LEU A 106 40.78 -1.66 -0.23
C LEU A 106 41.05 -0.82 1.02
N SER A 107 41.60 0.37 0.83
CA SER A 107 42.07 1.24 1.92
C SER A 107 41.16 2.46 2.09
N TRP A 108 41.16 3.40 1.14
CA TRP A 108 40.35 4.62 1.26
C TRP A 108 38.89 4.43 0.83
N SER A 109 38.63 3.49 -0.08
CA SER A 109 37.29 3.21 -0.62
C SER A 109 36.32 2.70 0.45
N LEU A 110 36.81 1.99 1.47
CA LEU A 110 35.99 1.49 2.59
C LEU A 110 35.41 2.61 3.44
N TYR A 111 36.16 3.69 3.68
CA TYR A 111 35.65 4.82 4.45
C TYR A 111 34.54 5.55 3.69
N ILE A 112 34.67 5.70 2.37
CA ILE A 112 33.62 6.29 1.52
C ILE A 112 32.37 5.41 1.55
N LEU A 113 32.55 4.09 1.41
CA LEU A 113 31.48 3.11 1.47
C LEU A 113 30.73 3.20 2.81
N LEU A 114 31.43 3.20 3.94
CA LEU A 114 30.78 3.28 5.25
C LEU A 114 30.06 4.61 5.46
N PHE A 115 30.70 5.73 5.13
CA PHE A 115 30.13 7.06 5.35
C PHE A 115 28.88 7.29 4.50
N TRP A 116 28.93 6.94 3.21
CA TRP A 116 27.76 7.07 2.32
C TRP A 116 26.73 5.98 2.58
N GLY A 117 27.17 4.78 2.97
CA GLY A 117 26.31 3.65 3.31
C GLY A 117 25.40 3.98 4.48
N LEU A 118 25.87 4.71 5.48
CA LEU A 118 25.05 5.20 6.58
C LEU A 118 23.89 6.09 6.09
N GLY A 119 24.19 7.04 5.19
CA GLY A 119 23.17 7.92 4.62
C GLY A 119 22.11 7.15 3.82
N VAL A 120 22.55 6.16 3.04
CA VAL A 120 21.64 5.27 2.30
C VAL A 120 20.80 4.43 3.26
N ALA A 121 21.40 3.84 4.29
CA ALA A 121 20.69 3.04 5.30
C ALA A 121 19.60 3.85 6.01
N LEU A 122 19.91 5.08 6.45
CA LEU A 122 18.93 5.98 7.06
C LEU A 122 17.80 6.34 6.09
N SER A 123 18.12 6.54 4.81
CA SER A 123 17.11 6.80 3.79
C SER A 123 16.21 5.58 3.53
N GLY A 124 16.79 4.37 3.61
CA GLY A 124 16.08 3.10 3.50
C GLY A 124 15.14 2.88 4.67
N TRP A 125 15.63 3.08 5.89
CA TRP A 125 14.80 3.05 7.11
C TRP A 125 13.56 3.91 6.95
N LYS A 126 13.74 5.17 6.54
CA LYS A 126 12.62 6.10 6.30
C LYS A 126 11.69 5.61 5.18
N ALA A 127 12.22 5.03 4.11
CA ALA A 127 11.41 4.57 2.97
C ALA A 127 10.55 3.34 3.27
N TYR A 128 10.98 2.49 4.20
CA TYR A 128 10.23 1.29 4.62
C TYR A 128 9.42 1.50 5.90
N GLN A 129 9.70 2.55 6.67
CA GLN A 129 8.87 2.94 7.80
C GLN A 129 7.53 3.51 7.30
N SER A 130 6.47 2.71 7.46
CA SER A 130 5.09 3.00 7.06
C SER A 130 4.22 3.53 8.21
N SER A 131 4.82 3.96 9.30
CA SER A 131 4.13 4.45 10.50
C SER A 131 4.85 5.64 11.12
N GLY A 132 4.11 6.51 11.80
CA GLY A 132 4.62 7.67 12.53
C GLY A 132 4.18 9.01 11.94
N GLU A 133 4.39 10.08 12.72
CA GLU A 133 3.95 11.43 12.37
C GLU A 133 4.62 11.96 11.08
N GLU A 134 5.91 11.70 10.92
CA GLU A 134 6.66 12.08 9.72
C GLU A 134 6.15 11.35 8.46
N TYR A 135 5.68 10.11 8.61
CA TYR A 135 5.04 9.38 7.51
C TYR A 135 3.74 10.07 7.11
N GLU A 136 2.88 10.38 8.07
CA GLU A 136 1.57 10.97 7.82
C GLU A 136 1.69 12.36 7.19
N ARG A 137 2.60 13.21 7.70
CA ARG A 137 2.90 14.53 7.10
C ARG A 137 3.38 14.40 5.65
N ALA A 138 4.25 13.43 5.37
CA ALA A 138 4.77 13.21 4.03
C ALA A 138 3.69 12.66 3.08
N PHE A 139 2.80 11.80 3.59
CA PHE A 139 1.65 11.29 2.85
C PHE A 139 0.68 12.42 2.51
N GLN A 140 0.28 13.25 3.47
CA GLN A 140 -0.63 14.39 3.26
C GLN A 140 -0.09 15.39 2.22
N ARG A 141 1.21 15.69 2.28
CA ARG A 141 1.85 16.55 1.26
C ARG A 141 1.82 15.91 -0.12
N TRP A 142 2.03 14.60 -0.20
CA TRP A 142 2.04 13.86 -1.46
C TRP A 142 0.63 13.67 -2.04
N SER A 143 -0.39 13.39 -1.21
CA SER A 143 -1.77 13.23 -1.65
C SER A 143 -2.30 14.55 -2.19
N PHE A 144 -2.11 15.66 -1.47
CA PHE A 144 -2.53 16.99 -1.93
C PHE A 144 -1.93 17.35 -3.30
N GLN A 145 -0.64 17.07 -3.51
CA GLN A 145 0.02 17.36 -4.79
C GLN A 145 -0.46 16.49 -5.95
N ASN A 146 -0.91 15.26 -5.69
CA ASN A 146 -1.36 14.35 -6.75
C ASN A 146 -2.86 14.47 -7.03
N ASP A 147 -3.67 14.69 -6.00
CA ASP A 147 -5.12 14.88 -6.15
C ASP A 147 -5.39 16.15 -6.96
N VAL A 148 -4.69 17.25 -6.68
CA VAL A 148 -4.81 18.50 -7.45
C VAL A 148 -4.44 18.29 -8.93
N LYS A 149 -3.41 17.49 -9.23
CA LYS A 149 -3.00 17.22 -10.62
C LYS A 149 -4.02 16.37 -11.38
N GLN A 150 -4.62 15.38 -10.73
CA GLN A 150 -5.63 14.53 -11.35
C GLN A 150 -6.94 15.29 -11.59
N THR A 151 -7.42 16.05 -10.60
CA THR A 151 -8.66 16.84 -10.76
C THR A 151 -8.53 17.88 -11.87
N VAL A 152 -7.42 18.61 -11.92
CA VAL A 152 -7.19 19.63 -12.97
C VAL A 152 -7.11 18.99 -14.36
N ALA A 153 -6.40 17.86 -14.49
CA ALA A 153 -6.32 17.14 -15.77
C ALA A 153 -7.70 16.65 -16.24
N THR A 154 -8.49 16.04 -15.37
CA THR A 154 -9.83 15.53 -15.72
C THR A 154 -10.81 16.66 -16.06
N VAL A 155 -10.77 17.78 -15.34
CA VAL A 155 -11.62 18.94 -15.63
C VAL A 155 -11.23 19.58 -16.97
N TRP A 156 -9.93 19.72 -17.24
CA TRP A 156 -9.44 20.23 -18.53
C TRP A 156 -9.90 19.35 -19.70
N THR A 157 -9.81 18.02 -19.58
CA THR A 157 -10.26 17.10 -20.62
C THR A 157 -11.77 17.20 -20.87
N LYS A 158 -12.59 17.36 -19.83
CA LYS A 158 -14.04 17.55 -19.98
C LYS A 158 -14.39 18.90 -20.62
N VAL A 159 -13.74 19.98 -20.22
CA VAL A 159 -13.95 21.31 -20.81
C VAL A 159 -13.56 21.32 -22.29
N GLN A 160 -12.46 20.65 -22.64
CA GLN A 160 -12.03 20.52 -24.03
C GLN A 160 -13.03 19.70 -24.87
N GLN A 161 -13.61 18.64 -24.32
CA GLN A 161 -14.66 17.86 -25.00
C GLN A 161 -15.94 18.67 -25.23
N VAL A 162 -16.35 19.51 -24.27
CA VAL A 162 -17.55 20.35 -24.40
C VAL A 162 -17.34 21.50 -25.38
N LEU A 163 -16.12 22.06 -25.48
CA LEU A 163 -15.79 23.12 -26.44
C LEU A 163 -15.56 22.61 -27.88
N GLN A 164 -15.36 21.31 -28.06
CA GLN A 164 -15.21 20.67 -29.37
C GLN A 164 -16.50 19.97 -29.86
N ALA A 165 -17.59 20.04 -29.09
CA ALA A 165 -18.93 19.57 -29.43
C ALA A 165 -19.83 20.77 -29.80
#